data_AF-A0A506TVD1-F1
#
_entry.id   AF-A0A506TVD1-F1
#
_cell.length_a   1.000
_cell.length_b   1.000
_cell.length_c   1.000
_cell.angle_alpha   90.00
_cell.angle_beta   90.00
_cell.angle_gamma   90.00
#
_symmetry.space_group_name_H-M   'P 1'
#
loop_
_entity.id
_entity.type
_entity.pdbx_description
1 polymer ?
#
loop_
_entity_poly.entity_id
_entity_poly.type
_entity_poly.pdbx_seq_one_letter_code
_entity_poly.pdbx_strand_id
1 'polypeptide(L)'
;MRFVGAELPTDWDQLVDRWGDSVLDAIEIAIRDATAGQQGIAALVQEAKVDVFRIEGFMRNIRDETYKRSIEDRFSLANRLKSTTNALVLDKEDEYQQKTVNFAQLPEVQRLQLQIVSGAADIPATRFLGQSPTGLNSTGEGDEKNYYQRIGAEQELTLREPLDKLFALTVRSALGNYPADLWWSFRPLWQMSEKERAEIFKRKADAVRALAGTNTQPPLLPIEALSKATENMLEEDGTLVGVAQAVEEYGGLDEGEPDDDDQQAALPPADQ
;
A
#
# COMPACT_ATOMS: atom_id res chain seq x y z
N MET A 1 -23.88 -14.70 -9.19
CA MET A 1 -22.61 -14.58 -8.44
C MET A 1 -22.91 -13.94 -7.11
N ARG A 2 -22.24 -14.38 -6.05
CA ARG A 2 -22.40 -13.82 -4.71
C ARG A 2 -21.01 -13.49 -4.18
N PHE A 3 -20.83 -12.27 -3.69
CA PHE A 3 -19.67 -11.88 -2.92
C PHE A 3 -20.08 -11.97 -1.45
N VAL A 4 -19.49 -12.93 -0.76
CA VAL A 4 -19.69 -13.11 0.68
C VAL A 4 -18.66 -12.21 1.37
N GLY A 5 -19.05 -11.53 2.44
CA GLY A 5 -18.16 -10.65 3.22
C GLY A 5 -17.10 -11.45 3.99
N ALA A 6 -16.89 -11.15 5.26
CA ALA A 6 -16.05 -11.99 6.10
C ALA A 6 -16.67 -13.39 6.29
N GLU A 7 -15.85 -14.43 6.22
CA GLU A 7 -16.31 -15.81 6.38
C GLU A 7 -16.81 -16.05 7.80
N LEU A 8 -17.99 -16.69 7.91
CA LEU A 8 -18.54 -17.11 9.18
C LEU A 8 -18.03 -18.51 9.52
N PRO A 9 -17.95 -18.87 10.82
CA PRO A 9 -17.70 -20.25 11.22
C PRO A 9 -18.69 -21.21 10.54
N THR A 10 -18.19 -22.36 10.07
CA THR A 10 -18.90 -23.31 9.19
C THR A 10 -20.31 -23.70 9.67
N ASP A 11 -20.54 -23.69 10.98
CA ASP A 11 -21.83 -24.08 11.59
C ASP A 11 -22.91 -22.98 11.53
N TRP A 12 -22.54 -21.76 11.13
CA TRP A 12 -23.42 -20.57 11.13
C TRP A 12 -23.97 -20.21 9.74
N ASP A 13 -23.46 -20.85 8.67
CA ASP A 13 -23.80 -20.52 7.28
C ASP A 13 -25.30 -20.71 6.94
N GLN A 14 -25.98 -21.61 7.67
CA GLN A 14 -27.43 -21.84 7.54
C GLN A 14 -28.30 -20.79 8.25
N LEU A 15 -27.75 -20.10 9.26
CA LEU A 15 -28.48 -19.12 10.08
C LEU A 15 -28.57 -17.75 9.41
N VAL A 16 -27.61 -17.41 8.55
CA VAL A 16 -27.48 -16.07 7.95
C VAL A 16 -27.81 -16.09 6.45
N ASP A 17 -28.57 -17.09 5.98
CA ASP A 17 -28.92 -17.26 4.56
C ASP A 17 -27.68 -17.20 3.63
N ARG A 18 -26.55 -17.71 4.15
CA ARG A 18 -25.19 -17.69 3.57
C ARG A 18 -24.60 -16.30 3.30
N TRP A 19 -25.07 -15.25 4.00
CA TRP A 19 -24.43 -13.93 4.00
C TRP A 19 -23.23 -13.95 4.95
N GLY A 20 -22.14 -13.33 4.52
CA GLY A 20 -20.94 -13.20 5.35
C GLY A 20 -21.08 -12.04 6.34
N ASP A 21 -20.17 -12.00 7.30
CA ASP A 21 -20.10 -10.91 8.27
C ASP A 21 -19.58 -9.62 7.62
N SER A 22 -19.87 -8.49 8.26
CA SER A 22 -19.42 -7.17 7.84
C SER A 22 -17.92 -7.02 8.09
N VAL A 23 -17.16 -6.76 7.01
CA VAL A 23 -15.72 -6.43 7.13
C VAL A 23 -15.51 -5.12 7.92
N LEU A 24 -16.52 -4.24 7.94
CA LEU A 24 -16.44 -2.97 8.66
C LEU A 24 -16.54 -3.15 10.17
N ASP A 25 -17.26 -4.18 10.64
CA ASP A 25 -17.48 -4.40 12.07
C ASP A 25 -16.18 -4.76 12.77
N ALA A 26 -15.29 -5.50 12.07
CA ALA A 26 -13.94 -5.80 12.55
C ALA A 26 -13.08 -4.54 12.76
N ILE A 27 -13.29 -3.50 11.95
CA ILE A 27 -12.50 -2.26 11.98
C ILE A 27 -13.16 -1.20 12.87
N GLU A 28 -14.47 -1.30 13.09
CA GLU A 28 -15.28 -0.29 13.76
C GLU A 28 -14.76 0.06 15.15
N ILE A 29 -14.43 -0.95 15.96
CA ILE A 29 -13.93 -0.75 17.34
C ILE A 29 -12.65 0.09 17.32
N ALA A 30 -11.71 -0.24 16.44
CA ALA A 30 -10.45 0.49 16.33
C ALA A 30 -10.67 1.95 15.91
N ILE A 31 -11.58 2.19 14.95
CA ILE A 31 -11.93 3.55 14.51
C ILE A 31 -12.59 4.34 15.64
N ARG A 32 -13.53 3.73 16.37
CA ARG A 32 -14.22 4.37 17.49
C ARG A 32 -13.25 4.74 18.60
N ASP A 33 -12.33 3.85 18.95
CA ASP A 33 -11.31 4.09 19.98
C ASP A 33 -10.35 5.22 19.58
N ALA A 34 -9.89 5.23 18.33
CA ALA A 34 -9.06 6.32 17.80
C ALA A 34 -9.81 7.66 17.78
N THR A 35 -11.10 7.65 17.44
CA THR A 35 -11.96 8.84 17.46
C THR A 35 -12.17 9.35 18.88
N ALA A 36 -12.43 8.46 19.83
CA ALA A 36 -12.58 8.80 21.25
C ALA A 36 -11.29 9.40 21.82
N GLY A 37 -10.13 8.85 21.43
CA GLY A 37 -8.81 9.40 21.76
C GLY A 37 -8.65 10.85 21.29
N GLN A 38 -8.96 11.13 20.02
CA GLN A 38 -8.92 12.49 19.46
C GLN A 38 -9.85 13.45 20.19
N GLN A 39 -11.07 13.02 20.51
CA GLN A 39 -12.03 13.82 21.27
C GLN A 39 -11.52 14.13 22.68
N GLY A 40 -10.90 13.16 23.35
CA GLY A 40 -10.26 13.36 24.66
C GLY A 40 -9.12 14.38 24.61
N ILE A 41 -8.26 14.29 23.60
CA ILE A 41 -7.18 15.28 23.39
C ILE A 41 -7.76 16.68 23.15
N ALA A 42 -8.79 16.80 22.31
CA ALA A 42 -9.45 18.08 22.06
C ALA A 42 -10.08 18.66 23.34
N ALA A 43 -10.69 17.82 24.19
CA ALA A 43 -11.23 18.24 25.47
C ALA A 43 -10.13 18.75 26.42
N LEU A 44 -8.97 18.09 26.48
CA LEU A 44 -7.82 18.55 27.27
C LEU A 44 -7.28 19.91 26.79
N VAL A 45 -7.29 20.17 25.48
CA VAL A 45 -6.90 21.47 24.92
C VAL A 45 -7.88 22.57 25.35
N GLN A 46 -9.18 22.29 25.35
CA GLN A 46 -10.18 23.24 25.85
C GLN A 46 -10.03 23.46 27.36
N GLU A 47 -9.76 22.40 28.12
CA GLU A 47 -9.55 22.49 29.56
C GLU A 47 -8.29 23.27 29.93
N ALA A 48 -7.20 23.15 29.16
CA ALA A 48 -5.97 23.91 29.38
C ALA A 48 -6.15 25.44 29.19
N LYS A 49 -7.22 25.84 28.49
CA LYS A 49 -7.61 27.25 28.36
C LYS A 49 -8.44 27.75 29.56
N VAL A 50 -8.95 26.87 30.41
CA VAL A 50 -9.78 27.27 31.54
C VAL A 50 -8.93 28.02 32.57
N ASP A 51 -9.39 29.22 32.87
CA ASP A 51 -8.78 30.10 33.86
C ASP A 51 -9.37 29.82 35.24
N VAL A 52 -8.52 29.68 36.25
CA VAL A 52 -8.92 29.52 37.64
C VAL A 52 -8.65 30.81 38.38
N PHE A 53 -9.72 31.43 38.87
CA PHE A 53 -9.67 32.63 39.70
C PHE A 53 -9.97 32.25 41.15
N ARG A 54 -9.15 32.74 42.08
CA ARG A 54 -9.41 32.62 43.52
C ARG A 54 -9.70 33.99 44.08
N ILE A 55 -10.89 34.14 44.65
CA ILE A 55 -11.37 35.37 45.28
C ILE A 55 -11.66 35.07 46.74
N GLU A 56 -11.16 35.92 47.63
CA GLU A 56 -11.39 35.78 49.06
C GLU A 56 -12.89 35.92 49.39
N GLY A 57 -13.44 34.98 50.17
CA GLY A 57 -14.82 35.06 50.65
C GLY A 57 -15.91 34.84 49.60
N PHE A 58 -15.56 34.47 48.35
CA PHE A 58 -16.50 34.30 47.24
C PHE A 58 -17.73 33.44 47.59
N MET A 59 -17.51 32.24 48.15
CA MET A 59 -18.58 31.29 48.48
C MET A 59 -19.55 31.81 49.56
N ARG A 60 -19.11 32.75 50.41
CA ARG A 60 -19.95 33.37 51.45
C ARG A 60 -20.79 34.51 50.87
N ASN A 61 -20.21 35.28 49.96
CA ASN A 61 -20.78 36.53 49.47
C ASN A 61 -21.66 36.33 48.23
N ILE A 62 -21.54 35.21 47.51
CA ILE A 62 -22.32 34.90 46.29
C ILE A 62 -23.83 34.81 46.49
N ARG A 63 -24.30 34.74 47.74
CA ARG A 63 -25.73 34.71 48.10
C ARG A 63 -26.42 36.06 47.91
N ASP A 64 -25.66 37.16 47.87
CA ASP A 64 -26.18 38.48 47.57
C ASP A 64 -26.22 38.69 46.04
N GLU A 65 -27.41 38.97 45.51
CA GLU A 65 -27.64 39.18 44.08
C GLU A 65 -26.87 40.40 43.55
N THR A 66 -26.63 41.40 44.40
CA THR A 66 -25.89 42.62 44.03
C THR A 66 -24.41 42.31 43.84
N TYR A 67 -23.83 41.52 44.75
CA TYR A 67 -22.45 41.06 44.68
C TYR A 67 -22.23 40.10 43.50
N LYS A 68 -23.21 39.23 43.21
CA LYS A 68 -23.15 38.34 42.05
C LYS A 68 -23.05 39.10 40.73
N ARG A 69 -23.92 40.10 40.52
CA ARG A 69 -23.90 40.92 39.30
C ARG A 69 -22.60 41.70 39.12
N SER A 70 -22.07 42.29 40.19
CA SER A 70 -20.80 43.04 40.11
C SER A 70 -19.62 42.15 39.73
N ILE A 71 -19.60 40.90 40.22
CA ILE A 71 -18.60 39.91 39.85
C ILE A 71 -18.74 39.46 38.39
N GLU A 72 -19.98 39.21 37.91
CA GLU A 72 -20.24 38.86 36.51
C GLU A 72 -19.77 39.97 35.55
N ASP A 73 -20.10 41.23 35.85
CA ASP A 73 -19.68 42.38 35.05
C ASP A 73 -18.15 42.50 35.01
N ARG A 74 -17.49 42.34 36.16
CA ARG A 74 -16.02 42.38 36.28
C ARG A 74 -15.35 41.29 35.45
N PHE A 75 -15.81 40.04 35.53
CA PHE A 75 -15.26 38.94 34.74
C PHE A 75 -15.57 39.08 33.25
N SER A 76 -16.75 39.59 32.88
CA SER A 76 -17.09 39.85 31.48
C SER A 76 -16.14 40.89 30.86
N LEU A 77 -15.82 41.95 31.62
CA LEU A 77 -14.88 42.98 31.20
C LEU A 77 -13.45 42.41 31.11
N ALA A 78 -13.00 41.68 32.12
CA ALA A 78 -11.69 41.05 32.13
C ALA A 78 -11.52 40.07 30.96
N ASN A 79 -12.52 39.24 30.66
CA ASN A 79 -12.51 38.31 29.53
C ASN A 79 -12.50 39.03 28.17
N ARG A 80 -13.25 40.13 28.03
CA ARG A 80 -13.22 40.97 26.81
C ARG A 80 -11.85 41.61 26.61
N LEU A 81 -11.23 42.13 27.67
CA LEU A 81 -9.89 42.70 27.61
C LEU A 81 -8.84 41.64 27.30
N LYS A 82 -8.91 40.46 27.93
CA LYS A 82 -8.04 39.33 27.63
C LYS A 82 -8.18 38.90 26.17
N SER A 83 -9.41 38.79 25.65
CA SER A 83 -9.66 38.40 24.27
C SER A 83 -9.20 39.44 23.23
N THR A 84 -9.20 40.73 23.57
CA THR A 84 -8.89 41.81 22.64
C THR A 84 -7.41 42.19 22.67
N THR A 85 -6.81 42.18 23.87
CA THR A 85 -5.48 42.77 24.13
C THR A 85 -4.48 41.73 24.63
N ASN A 86 -4.89 40.47 24.86
CA ASN A 86 -4.08 39.43 25.50
C ASN A 86 -3.47 39.87 26.84
N ALA A 87 -4.13 40.81 27.55
CA ALA A 87 -3.71 41.33 28.83
C ALA A 87 -4.83 41.12 29.86
N LEU A 88 -4.46 40.61 31.03
CA LEU A 88 -5.38 40.39 32.14
C LEU A 88 -5.06 41.39 33.25
N VAL A 89 -6.07 42.15 33.68
CA VAL A 89 -5.97 43.14 34.75
C VAL A 89 -6.65 42.57 35.99
N LEU A 90 -5.90 42.44 37.07
CA LEU A 90 -6.35 41.87 38.35
C LEU A 90 -6.02 42.82 39.49
N ASP A 91 -6.77 42.70 40.58
CA ASP A 91 -6.45 43.39 41.82
C ASP A 91 -5.32 42.67 42.55
N LYS A 92 -4.64 43.36 43.47
CA LYS A 92 -3.44 42.88 44.15
C LYS A 92 -3.66 41.63 45.01
N GLU A 93 -4.89 41.43 45.49
CA GLU A 93 -5.28 40.31 46.35
C GLU A 93 -5.88 39.12 45.58
N ASP A 94 -6.18 39.28 44.28
CA ASP A 94 -6.77 38.22 43.46
C ASP A 94 -5.69 37.33 42.83
N GLU A 95 -5.78 36.00 43.02
CA GLU A 95 -4.89 35.04 42.37
C GLU A 95 -5.47 34.54 41.04
N TYR A 96 -4.63 34.57 40.01
CA TYR A 96 -4.90 33.95 38.72
C TYR A 96 -3.96 32.78 38.46
N GLN A 97 -4.54 31.64 38.11
CA GLN A 97 -3.79 30.45 37.71
C GLN A 97 -4.38 29.90 36.42
N GLN A 98 -3.51 29.65 35.45
CA GLN A 98 -3.86 28.88 34.27
C GLN A 98 -3.50 27.42 34.49
N LYS A 99 -4.42 26.51 34.15
CA LYS A 99 -4.14 25.07 34.19
C LYS A 99 -3.09 24.73 33.13
N THR A 100 -1.90 24.35 33.56
CA THR A 100 -0.83 23.89 32.65
C THR A 100 -1.02 22.40 32.40
N VAL A 101 -1.38 22.03 31.18
CA VAL A 101 -1.47 20.63 30.74
C VAL A 101 -0.24 20.31 29.90
N ASN A 102 0.42 19.18 30.19
CA ASN A 102 1.55 18.72 29.39
C ASN A 102 1.06 17.92 28.18
N PHE A 103 1.32 18.43 26.98
CA PHE A 103 0.91 17.81 25.72
C PHE A 103 2.01 16.98 25.04
N ALA A 104 3.19 16.84 25.64
CA ALA A 104 4.38 16.29 24.98
C ALA A 104 4.20 14.86 24.43
N GLN A 105 3.41 14.01 25.12
CA GLN A 105 3.23 12.60 24.76
C GLN A 105 1.95 12.31 23.96
N LEU A 106 1.05 13.29 23.81
CA LEU A 106 -0.23 13.07 23.12
C LEU A 106 -0.07 12.73 21.63
N PRO A 107 0.87 13.32 20.87
CA PRO A 107 1.09 12.92 19.48
C PRO A 107 1.47 11.45 19.33
N GLU A 108 2.24 10.89 20.27
CA GLU A 108 2.65 9.48 20.25
C GLU A 108 1.46 8.55 20.53
N VAL A 109 0.62 8.89 21.51
CA VAL A 109 -0.61 8.14 21.80
C VAL A 109 -1.55 8.15 20.60
N GLN A 110 -1.72 9.31 19.97
CA GLN A 110 -2.55 9.44 18.77
C GLN A 110 -2.00 8.62 17.60
N ARG A 111 -0.67 8.61 17.41
CA ARG A 111 -0.02 7.82 16.36
C ARG A 111 -0.21 6.32 16.60
N LEU A 112 -0.06 5.86 17.84
CA LEU A 112 -0.28 4.46 18.20
C LEU A 112 -1.72 4.02 17.90
N GLN A 113 -2.71 4.84 18.24
CA GLN A 113 -4.12 4.55 17.93
C GLN A 113 -4.37 4.43 16.42
N LEU A 114 -3.81 5.34 15.62
CA LEU A 114 -3.92 5.25 14.16
C LEU A 114 -3.19 4.03 13.58
N GLN A 115 -2.10 3.60 14.22
CA GLN A 115 -1.39 2.37 13.85
C GLN A 115 -2.25 1.12 14.15
N ILE A 116 -2.98 1.10 15.27
CA ILE A 116 -3.94 0.03 15.58
C ILE A 116 -5.05 -0.02 14.51
N VAL A 117 -5.58 1.14 14.09
CA VAL A 117 -6.57 1.22 12.99
C VAL A 117 -6.00 0.66 11.69
N SER A 118 -4.75 1.01 11.35
CA SER A 118 -4.06 0.50 10.16
C SER A 118 -3.93 -1.03 10.22
N GLY A 119 -3.57 -1.57 11.38
CA GLY A 119 -3.50 -3.02 11.62
C GLY A 119 -4.85 -3.71 11.54
N ALA A 120 -5.92 -3.10 12.08
CA ALA A 120 -7.28 -3.65 12.02
C ALA A 120 -7.84 -3.66 10.59
N ALA A 121 -7.51 -2.65 9.78
CA ALA A 121 -7.84 -2.62 8.35
C ALA A 121 -6.93 -3.53 7.51
N ASP A 122 -5.85 -4.05 8.12
CA ASP A 122 -4.81 -4.83 7.47
C ASP A 122 -4.22 -4.09 6.23
N ILE A 123 -4.07 -2.77 6.38
CA ILE A 123 -3.43 -1.88 5.42
C ILE A 123 -2.19 -1.29 6.10
N PRO A 124 -0.99 -1.37 5.51
CA PRO A 124 0.20 -0.79 6.13
C PRO A 124 0.03 0.70 6.43
N ALA A 125 0.49 1.13 7.61
CA ALA A 125 0.38 2.52 8.07
C ALA A 125 1.07 3.52 7.10
N THR A 126 2.12 3.08 6.43
CA THR A 126 2.83 3.84 5.38
C THR A 126 1.90 4.23 4.23
N ARG A 127 1.04 3.30 3.82
CA ARG A 127 0.02 3.52 2.76
C ARG A 127 -1.23 4.18 3.31
N PHE A 128 -1.73 3.74 4.46
CA PHE A 128 -3.00 4.19 5.02
C PHE A 128 -2.92 5.62 5.58
N LEU A 129 -1.83 5.95 6.28
CA LEU A 129 -1.64 7.24 6.94
C LEU A 129 -0.70 8.18 6.18
N GLY A 130 -0.07 7.72 5.08
CA GLY A 130 0.94 8.48 4.35
C GLY A 130 2.19 8.77 5.19
N GLN A 131 2.47 7.93 6.19
CA GLN A 131 3.63 8.10 7.06
C GLN A 131 4.89 7.56 6.40
N SER A 132 6.01 8.24 6.60
CA SER A 132 7.31 7.67 6.27
C SER A 132 7.52 6.39 7.09
N PRO A 133 8.05 5.33 6.47
CA PRO A 133 8.33 4.08 7.17
C PRO A 133 9.34 4.33 8.31
N THR A 134 9.06 3.78 9.48
CA THR A 134 9.84 4.00 10.72
C THR A 134 10.66 2.75 11.07
N GLY A 135 11.97 2.90 11.30
CA GLY A 135 12.88 1.79 11.62
C GLY A 135 14.18 1.79 10.80
N LEU A 136 15.15 0.96 11.18
CA LEU A 136 16.54 0.99 10.69
C LEU A 136 16.78 0.48 9.25
N ASN A 137 15.75 0.10 8.48
CA ASN A 137 15.84 -0.32 7.07
C ASN A 137 14.57 0.05 6.28
N SER A 138 14.01 1.22 6.57
CA SER A 138 12.66 1.63 6.19
C SER A 138 12.60 2.22 4.77
N THR A 139 12.66 1.40 3.73
CA THR A 139 12.28 1.83 2.37
C THR A 139 10.77 1.81 2.15
N GLY A 140 10.01 1.15 3.04
CA GLY A 140 8.55 0.92 2.89
C GLY A 140 8.21 -0.16 1.86
N GLU A 141 9.22 -0.67 1.15
CA GLU A 141 9.09 -1.63 0.06
C GLU A 141 8.54 -2.98 0.53
N GLY A 142 9.00 -3.45 1.70
CA GLY A 142 8.49 -4.68 2.32
C GLY A 142 7.01 -4.60 2.67
N ASP A 143 6.56 -3.46 3.21
CA ASP A 143 5.17 -3.23 3.58
C ASP A 143 4.27 -3.22 2.33
N GLU A 144 4.68 -2.53 1.27
CA GLU A 144 3.94 -2.47 0.01
C GLU A 144 3.88 -3.84 -0.67
N LYS A 145 4.99 -4.59 -0.68
CA LYS A 145 5.03 -5.95 -1.22
C LYS A 145 4.09 -6.89 -0.46
N ASN A 146 4.11 -6.87 0.87
CA ASN A 146 3.21 -7.69 1.69
C ASN A 146 1.74 -7.34 1.41
N TYR A 147 1.43 -6.05 1.29
CA TYR A 147 0.08 -5.58 0.97
C TYR A 147 -0.40 -6.08 -0.40
N TYR A 148 0.43 -6.00 -1.44
CA TYR A 148 0.07 -6.54 -2.75
C TYR A 148 0.00 -8.06 -2.78
N GLN A 149 0.85 -8.77 -2.03
CA GLN A 149 0.74 -10.22 -1.90
C GLN A 149 -0.59 -10.62 -1.27
N ARG A 150 -1.03 -9.92 -0.22
CA ARG A 150 -2.34 -10.13 0.39
C ARG A 150 -3.47 -9.90 -0.61
N ILE A 151 -3.47 -8.77 -1.31
CA ILE A 151 -4.52 -8.49 -2.33
C ILE A 151 -4.50 -9.55 -3.43
N GLY A 152 -3.32 -9.97 -3.90
CA GLY A 152 -3.20 -11.04 -4.88
C GLY A 152 -3.79 -12.36 -4.38
N ALA A 153 -3.56 -12.70 -3.11
CA ALA A 153 -4.17 -13.87 -2.48
C ALA A 153 -5.70 -13.74 -2.39
N GLU A 154 -6.24 -12.58 -2.00
CA GLU A 154 -7.70 -12.32 -1.96
C GLU A 154 -8.33 -12.39 -3.36
N GLN A 155 -7.65 -11.88 -4.39
CA GLN A 155 -8.08 -11.99 -5.78
C GLN A 155 -8.24 -13.45 -6.20
N GLU A 156 -7.27 -14.30 -5.84
CA GLU A 156 -7.31 -15.72 -6.17
C GLU A 156 -8.32 -16.51 -5.32
N LEU A 157 -8.40 -16.24 -4.02
CA LEU A 157 -9.27 -16.99 -3.12
C LEU A 157 -10.74 -16.61 -3.25
N THR A 158 -11.03 -15.31 -3.38
CA THR A 158 -12.40 -14.80 -3.30
C THR A 158 -12.97 -14.43 -4.66
N LEU A 159 -12.15 -13.88 -5.57
CA LEU A 159 -12.65 -13.37 -6.86
C LEU A 159 -12.51 -14.36 -8.02
N ARG A 160 -11.56 -15.31 -7.98
CA ARG A 160 -11.29 -16.24 -9.07
C ARG A 160 -12.53 -17.03 -9.50
N GLU A 161 -13.14 -17.79 -8.59
CA GLU A 161 -14.27 -18.66 -8.93
C GLU A 161 -15.49 -17.86 -9.43
N PRO A 162 -15.91 -16.75 -8.79
CA PRO A 162 -16.96 -15.89 -9.34
C PRO A 162 -16.63 -15.35 -10.73
N LEU A 163 -15.41 -14.85 -10.94
CA LEU A 163 -14.99 -14.28 -12.21
C LEU A 163 -14.88 -15.34 -13.32
N ASP A 164 -14.42 -16.55 -13.02
CA ASP A 164 -14.41 -17.67 -13.97
C ASP A 164 -15.81 -17.96 -14.49
N LYS A 165 -16.81 -17.97 -13.59
CA LYS A 165 -18.21 -18.15 -13.99
C LYS A 165 -18.70 -16.99 -14.85
N LEU A 166 -18.37 -15.75 -14.49
CA LEU A 166 -18.75 -14.56 -15.27
C LEU A 166 -18.12 -14.60 -16.67
N PHE A 167 -16.82 -14.85 -16.75
CA PHE A 167 -16.08 -14.87 -18.00
C PHE A 167 -16.55 -16.02 -18.88
N ALA A 168 -16.77 -17.22 -18.33
CA ALA A 168 -17.33 -18.34 -19.10
C ALA A 168 -18.68 -17.99 -19.74
N LEU A 169 -19.57 -17.31 -19.01
CA LEU A 169 -20.87 -16.87 -19.54
C LEU A 169 -20.71 -15.76 -20.59
N THR A 170 -19.85 -14.78 -20.33
CA THR A 170 -19.62 -13.62 -21.21
C THR A 170 -18.99 -14.06 -22.53
N VAL A 171 -17.98 -14.92 -22.47
CA VAL A 171 -17.29 -15.49 -23.64
C VAL A 171 -18.26 -16.33 -24.48
N ARG A 172 -19.05 -17.21 -23.85
CA ARG A 172 -20.08 -17.99 -24.57
C ARG A 172 -21.13 -17.10 -25.21
N SER A 173 -21.54 -16.02 -24.54
CA SER A 173 -22.50 -15.07 -25.11
C SER A 173 -21.93 -14.28 -26.29
N ALA A 174 -20.64 -13.95 -26.27
CA ALA A 174 -19.99 -13.16 -27.30
C ALA A 174 -19.56 -14.00 -28.51
N LEU A 175 -19.02 -15.20 -28.28
CA LEU A 175 -18.43 -16.07 -29.31
C LEU A 175 -19.33 -17.25 -29.71
N GLY A 176 -20.40 -17.52 -28.96
CA GLY A 176 -21.25 -18.70 -29.15
C GLY A 176 -20.64 -20.01 -28.65
N ASN A 177 -19.35 -20.01 -28.26
CA ASN A 177 -18.63 -21.15 -27.69
C ASN A 177 -17.60 -20.67 -26.66
N TYR A 178 -17.09 -21.58 -25.82
CA TYR A 178 -15.93 -21.32 -24.95
C TYR A 178 -14.70 -22.07 -25.51
N PRO A 179 -13.70 -21.36 -26.10
CA PRO A 179 -12.47 -21.98 -26.59
C PRO A 179 -11.72 -22.71 -25.46
N ALA A 180 -11.15 -23.88 -25.75
CA ALA A 180 -10.49 -24.71 -24.74
C ALA A 180 -9.12 -24.17 -24.30
N ASP A 181 -8.53 -23.30 -25.11
CA ASP A 181 -7.22 -22.66 -24.96
C ASP A 181 -7.30 -21.26 -24.30
N LEU A 182 -8.50 -20.80 -23.94
CA LEU A 182 -8.69 -19.50 -23.31
C LEU A 182 -8.42 -19.56 -21.80
N TRP A 183 -7.39 -18.84 -21.35
CA TRP A 183 -7.07 -18.62 -19.95
C TRP A 183 -6.92 -17.12 -19.65
N TRP A 184 -7.08 -16.76 -18.38
CA TRP A 184 -6.89 -15.39 -17.91
C TRP A 184 -6.20 -15.36 -16.55
N SER A 185 -5.43 -14.33 -16.29
CA SER A 185 -4.77 -14.08 -15.02
C SER A 185 -4.99 -12.64 -14.57
N PHE A 186 -4.92 -12.42 -13.25
CA PHE A 186 -4.86 -11.06 -12.73
C PHE A 186 -3.54 -10.42 -13.15
N ARG A 187 -3.60 -9.12 -13.47
CA ARG A 187 -2.37 -8.37 -13.74
C ARG A 187 -1.53 -8.29 -12.46
N PRO A 188 -0.20 -8.39 -12.55
CA PRO A 188 0.66 -8.27 -11.39
C PRO A 188 0.47 -6.89 -10.73
N LEU A 189 0.25 -6.91 -9.41
CA LEU A 189 0.07 -5.70 -8.60
C LEU A 189 1.40 -5.02 -8.30
N TRP A 190 2.45 -5.81 -8.13
CA TRP A 190 3.82 -5.33 -8.01
C TRP A 190 4.46 -5.22 -9.39
N GLN A 191 5.01 -4.06 -9.70
CA GLN A 191 5.85 -3.87 -10.88
C GLN A 191 7.29 -3.75 -10.42
N MET A 192 8.15 -4.56 -11.04
CA MET A 192 9.58 -4.49 -10.80
C MET A 192 10.12 -3.19 -11.39
N SER A 193 11.08 -2.58 -10.70
CA SER A 193 11.81 -1.46 -11.26
C SER A 193 12.61 -1.90 -12.50
N GLU A 194 12.91 -0.96 -13.41
CA GLU A 194 13.77 -1.23 -14.57
C GLU A 194 15.11 -1.85 -14.18
N LYS A 195 15.66 -1.46 -13.02
CA LYS A 195 16.89 -2.03 -12.48
C LYS A 195 16.72 -3.49 -12.09
N GLU A 196 15.66 -3.83 -11.36
CA GLU A 196 15.39 -5.22 -10.98
C GLU A 196 15.08 -6.10 -12.20
N ARG A 197 14.37 -5.56 -13.20
CA ARG A 197 14.14 -6.25 -14.47
C ARG A 197 15.46 -6.56 -15.18
N ALA A 198 16.37 -5.59 -15.27
CA ALA A 198 17.69 -5.78 -15.86
C ALA A 198 18.54 -6.80 -15.08
N GLU A 199 18.48 -6.77 -13.74
CA GLU A 199 19.18 -7.75 -12.90
C GLU A 199 18.62 -9.17 -13.07
N ILE A 200 17.30 -9.32 -13.19
CA ILE A 200 16.68 -10.62 -13.47
C ILE A 200 17.09 -11.12 -14.85
N PHE A 201 17.02 -10.27 -15.88
CA PHE A 201 17.44 -10.65 -17.22
C PHE A 201 18.90 -11.12 -17.23
N LYS A 202 19.79 -10.38 -16.57
CA LYS A 202 21.19 -10.79 -16.41
C LYS A 202 21.32 -12.15 -15.70
N ARG A 203 20.61 -12.36 -14.59
CA ARG A 203 20.64 -13.64 -13.86
C ARG A 203 20.11 -14.80 -14.70
N LYS A 204 19.04 -14.58 -15.48
CA LYS A 204 18.50 -15.57 -16.43
C LYS A 204 19.52 -15.89 -17.51
N ALA A 205 20.14 -14.87 -18.12
CA ALA A 205 21.17 -15.05 -19.14
C ALA A 205 22.40 -15.79 -18.58
N ASP A 206 22.85 -15.44 -17.38
CA ASP A 206 23.95 -16.12 -16.69
C ASP A 206 23.59 -17.60 -16.40
N ALA A 207 22.35 -17.88 -16.01
CA ALA A 207 21.86 -19.25 -15.80
C ALA A 207 21.82 -20.06 -17.10
N VAL A 208 21.30 -19.49 -18.19
CA VAL A 208 21.30 -20.13 -19.52
C VAL A 208 22.73 -20.40 -19.97
N ARG A 209 23.64 -19.44 -19.79
CA ARG A 209 25.06 -19.59 -20.11
C ARG A 209 25.74 -20.68 -19.27
N ALA A 210 25.36 -20.82 -18.01
CA ALA A 210 25.85 -21.90 -17.16
C ALA A 210 25.34 -23.28 -17.63
N LEU A 211 24.09 -23.39 -18.06
CA LEU A 211 23.50 -24.63 -18.60
C LEU A 211 24.11 -25.02 -19.96
N ALA A 212 24.39 -24.04 -20.81
CA ALA A 212 25.06 -24.21 -22.10
C ALA A 212 26.55 -24.61 -21.96
N GLY A 213 27.09 -24.61 -20.75
CA GLY A 213 28.48 -24.90 -20.48
C GLY A 213 29.40 -23.70 -20.75
N THR A 214 30.62 -23.79 -20.23
CA THR A 214 31.69 -22.81 -20.48
C THR A 214 32.94 -23.55 -20.90
N ASN A 215 34.00 -22.86 -21.33
CA ASN A 215 35.26 -23.49 -21.72
C ASN A 215 35.85 -24.44 -20.65
N THR A 216 35.42 -24.30 -19.39
CA THR A 216 35.84 -25.10 -18.23
C THR A 216 34.80 -26.12 -17.75
N GLN A 217 33.55 -26.08 -18.23
CA GLN A 217 32.46 -26.97 -17.79
C GLN A 217 31.67 -27.50 -19.00
N PRO A 218 31.51 -28.83 -19.13
CA PRO A 218 30.75 -29.39 -20.24
C PRO A 218 29.28 -28.95 -20.19
N PRO A 219 28.62 -28.80 -21.35
CA PRO A 219 27.20 -28.46 -21.43
C PRO A 219 26.35 -29.52 -20.74
N LEU A 220 25.32 -29.08 -20.01
CA LEU A 220 24.37 -29.98 -19.33
C LEU A 220 23.17 -30.34 -20.21
N LEU A 221 22.88 -29.51 -21.22
CA LEU A 221 21.80 -29.70 -22.17
C LEU A 221 22.30 -29.41 -23.60
N PRO A 222 21.69 -30.01 -24.64
CA PRO A 222 21.97 -29.66 -26.03
C PRO A 222 21.74 -28.16 -26.27
N ILE A 223 22.67 -27.51 -26.98
CA ILE A 223 22.62 -26.06 -27.23
C ILE A 223 21.38 -25.69 -28.05
N GLU A 224 21.00 -26.52 -29.02
CA GLU A 224 19.80 -26.35 -29.86
C GLU A 224 18.51 -26.33 -29.02
N ALA A 225 18.38 -27.27 -28.09
CA ALA A 225 17.24 -27.34 -27.18
C ALA A 225 17.20 -26.13 -26.23
N LEU A 226 18.36 -25.65 -25.80
CA LEU A 226 18.48 -24.44 -24.99
C LEU A 226 18.15 -23.17 -25.78
N SER A 227 18.52 -23.06 -27.06
CA SER A 227 18.18 -21.89 -27.89
C SER A 227 16.67 -21.72 -27.99
N LYS A 228 15.99 -22.77 -28.45
CA LYS A 228 14.53 -22.76 -28.60
C LYS A 228 13.77 -22.55 -27.29
N ALA A 229 14.25 -23.15 -26.20
CA ALA A 229 13.66 -22.92 -24.88
C ALA A 229 13.88 -21.49 -24.38
N THR A 230 15.04 -20.89 -24.69
CA THR A 230 15.39 -19.52 -24.29
C THR A 230 14.58 -18.50 -25.11
N GLU A 231 14.40 -18.73 -26.41
CA GLU A 231 13.54 -17.92 -27.27
C GLU A 231 12.11 -17.86 -26.74
N ASN A 232 11.49 -19.03 -26.51
CA ASN A 232 10.15 -19.11 -25.93
C ASN A 232 10.07 -18.44 -24.55
N MET A 233 11.06 -18.67 -23.68
CA MET A 233 11.11 -18.05 -22.35
C MET A 233 11.18 -16.52 -22.42
N LEU A 234 11.97 -15.96 -23.34
CA LEU A 234 12.17 -14.52 -23.47
C LEU A 234 10.97 -13.81 -24.11
N GLU A 235 10.25 -14.50 -25.00
CA GLU A 235 9.03 -14.02 -25.62
C GLU A 235 7.84 -14.06 -24.64
N GLU A 236 7.63 -15.18 -23.94
CA GLU A 236 6.53 -15.32 -22.96
C GLU A 236 6.65 -14.34 -21.78
N ASP A 237 7.88 -14.12 -21.29
CA ASP A 237 8.15 -13.15 -20.22
C ASP A 237 8.14 -11.69 -20.72
N GLY A 238 8.00 -11.47 -22.04
CA GLY A 238 7.98 -10.15 -22.67
C GLY A 238 9.28 -9.35 -22.49
N THR A 239 10.39 -10.01 -22.12
CA THR A 239 11.67 -9.33 -21.90
C THR A 239 12.25 -8.84 -23.22
N LEU A 240 12.10 -9.64 -24.29
CA LEU A 240 12.50 -9.28 -25.64
C LEU A 240 11.38 -9.66 -26.61
N VAL A 241 10.50 -8.70 -26.88
CA VAL A 241 9.37 -8.87 -27.80
C VAL A 241 9.90 -9.02 -29.23
N GLY A 242 9.46 -10.06 -29.94
CA GLY A 242 9.84 -10.30 -31.33
C GLY A 242 11.16 -11.05 -31.51
N VAL A 243 11.74 -11.64 -30.45
CA VAL A 243 12.95 -12.47 -30.60
C VAL A 243 12.74 -13.66 -31.51
N ALA A 244 11.59 -14.33 -31.43
CA ALA A 244 11.28 -15.43 -32.34
C ALA A 244 11.27 -14.97 -33.82
N GLN A 245 10.66 -13.81 -34.11
CA GLN A 245 10.66 -13.23 -35.46
C GLN A 245 12.07 -12.82 -35.91
N ALA A 246 12.88 -12.25 -35.01
CA ALA A 246 14.25 -11.86 -35.32
C ALA A 246 15.16 -13.07 -35.56
N VAL A 247 14.99 -14.16 -34.81
CA VAL A 247 15.75 -15.41 -35.02
C VAL A 247 15.34 -16.08 -36.34
N GLU A 248 14.06 -15.99 -36.75
CA GLU A 248 13.60 -16.45 -38.05
C GLU A 248 14.13 -15.59 -39.22
N GLU A 249 14.31 -14.29 -39.03
CA GLU A 249 14.85 -13.37 -40.05
C GLU A 249 16.39 -13.47 -40.22
N TYR A 250 17.13 -13.64 -39.12
CA TYR A 250 18.60 -13.63 -39.11
C TYR A 250 19.24 -15.02 -39.03
N GLY A 251 18.43 -16.08 -38.98
CA GLY A 251 18.88 -17.46 -38.86
C GLY A 251 19.26 -17.85 -37.43
N GLY A 252 19.04 -19.13 -37.11
CA GLY A 252 19.47 -19.72 -35.84
C GLY A 252 20.99 -19.91 -35.79
N LEU A 253 21.52 -20.21 -34.61
CA LEU A 253 22.95 -20.54 -34.45
C LEU A 253 23.40 -21.78 -35.25
N ASP A 254 22.47 -22.53 -35.83
CA ASP A 254 22.71 -23.66 -36.74
C ASP A 254 22.87 -23.27 -38.22
N GLU A 255 22.54 -22.04 -38.63
CA GLU A 255 22.54 -21.64 -40.05
C GLU A 255 23.83 -20.94 -40.49
N GLY A 256 24.85 -20.92 -39.64
CA GLY A 256 26.16 -20.33 -39.94
C GLY A 256 27.14 -21.28 -40.63
N GLU A 257 26.80 -21.83 -41.81
CA GLU A 257 27.83 -22.12 -42.82
C GLU A 257 27.95 -20.88 -43.73
N PRO A 258 29.16 -20.38 -44.02
CA PRO A 258 29.32 -19.15 -44.80
C PRO A 258 28.84 -19.39 -46.24
N ASP A 259 27.89 -18.56 -46.70
CA ASP A 259 27.50 -18.52 -48.11
C ASP A 259 28.72 -18.23 -48.98
N ASP A 260 28.99 -19.17 -49.88
CA ASP A 260 30.09 -19.25 -50.84
C ASP A 260 29.96 -18.24 -52.01
N ASP A 261 29.48 -17.01 -51.75
CA ASP A 261 29.08 -16.05 -52.80
C ASP A 261 30.05 -14.87 -53.04
N ASP A 262 31.28 -14.92 -52.53
CA ASP A 262 32.31 -13.88 -52.78
C ASP A 262 33.59 -14.39 -53.49
N GLN A 263 33.50 -15.44 -54.31
CA GLN A 263 34.64 -15.92 -55.14
C GLN A 263 34.58 -15.53 -56.64
N GLN A 264 33.70 -14.62 -57.07
CA GLN A 264 33.65 -14.17 -58.48
C GLN A 264 34.04 -12.72 -58.77
N ALA A 265 34.74 -12.04 -57.86
CA ALA A 265 35.25 -10.67 -58.11
C ALA A 265 36.79 -10.53 -58.13
N ALA A 266 37.53 -11.61 -58.39
CA ALA A 266 38.98 -11.55 -58.61
C ALA A 266 39.38 -12.17 -59.96
N LEU A 267 38.99 -11.51 -61.06
CA LEU A 267 39.66 -11.72 -62.36
C LEU A 267 41.12 -11.22 -62.24
N PRO A 268 42.13 -11.98 -62.71
CA PRO A 268 43.53 -11.57 -62.62
C PRO A 268 43.83 -10.44 -63.62
N PRO A 269 44.77 -9.51 -63.34
CA PRO A 269 45.28 -8.61 -64.36
C PRO A 269 46.19 -9.38 -65.34
N ALA A 270 46.10 -8.97 -66.60
CA ALA A 270 46.80 -9.54 -67.75
C ALA A 270 48.30 -9.20 -67.81
N ASP A 271 49.01 -10.05 -68.58
CA ASP A 271 50.31 -9.90 -69.25
C ASP A 271 51.61 -9.78 -68.42
N GLN A 272 52.44 -10.84 -68.50
CA GLN A 272 53.65 -10.92 -69.35
C GLN A 272 54.22 -12.35 -69.40
#